data_AF-A0A137P9E8-F1
#
_entry.id   AF-A0A137P9E8-F1
#
_cell.length_a   1.000
_cell.length_b   1.000
_cell.length_c   1.000
_cell.angle_alpha   90.00
_cell.angle_beta   90.00
_cell.angle_gamma   90.00
#
_symmetry.space_group_name_H-M   'P 1'
#
loop_
_entity.id
_entity.type
_entity.pdbx_description
1 polymer ?
#
loop_
_entity_poly.entity_id
_entity_poly.type
_entity_poly.pdbx_seq_one_letter_code
_entity_poly.pdbx_strand_id
1 'polypeptide(L)'
;MAFDEKLSAIFSEKKKALREKKEVKESVSILKMKVLDLFSIYISRQPNNPNLVHLILPLLSFIKRFQGAEGHANATDKAARIVSKELTKLELEDVDLEVIENILTEIDQLARKAPGVQQKLYLPIALFSVRHLESQAFDKVLEVYKNTLKWTLTNKKSTIKPQWFIELFQQSLPLGWALGESLLSYLDPNTALNPFRLTKTLELLNSLINTSIKRKYTAEGGKAFINSIFIAIEDMIKFSINNTDNKIVKVDQIKEGLRLSMKLKQYIKAVELDSDYQPWMSEEFKQNLVKFCGLFDSNSSSLVSLYKQLTGNKLDIVKSANTAGNKRSLKENGAKKSKKQKVNKKN
;
A
#
# COMPACT_ATOMS: atom_id res chain seq x y z
N MET A 1 48.22 -49.94 -12.92
CA MET A 1 48.83 -48.77 -12.25
C MET A 1 48.81 -47.52 -13.14
N ALA A 2 49.34 -47.55 -14.37
CA ALA A 2 49.39 -46.37 -15.24
C ALA A 2 48.03 -45.70 -15.59
N PHE A 3 46.92 -46.46 -15.60
CA PHE A 3 45.59 -45.90 -15.85
C PHE A 3 45.03 -45.13 -14.65
N ASP A 4 45.28 -45.64 -13.43
CA ASP A 4 44.88 -45.01 -12.17
C ASP A 4 45.67 -43.73 -11.91
N GLU A 5 46.97 -43.71 -12.24
CA GLU A 5 47.80 -42.50 -12.19
C GLU A 5 47.29 -41.41 -13.15
N LYS A 6 46.92 -41.79 -14.38
CA LYS A 6 46.36 -40.84 -15.35
C LYS A 6 44.99 -40.30 -14.91
N LEU A 7 44.14 -41.15 -14.34
CA LEU A 7 42.86 -40.71 -13.76
C LEU A 7 43.09 -39.75 -12.58
N SER A 8 43.98 -40.10 -11.65
CA SER A 8 44.33 -39.26 -10.50
C SER A 8 44.88 -37.89 -10.93
N ALA A 9 45.74 -37.86 -11.96
CA ALA A 9 46.25 -36.63 -12.54
C ALA A 9 45.11 -35.75 -13.10
N ILE A 10 44.20 -36.32 -13.90
CA ILE A 10 43.04 -35.61 -14.46
C ILE A 10 42.12 -35.08 -13.35
N PHE A 11 41.86 -35.86 -12.30
CA PHE A 11 41.05 -35.41 -11.17
C PHE A 11 41.73 -34.30 -10.36
N SER A 12 43.05 -34.37 -10.18
CA SER A 12 43.83 -33.33 -9.49
C SER A 12 43.82 -32.01 -10.27
N GLU A 13 43.91 -32.08 -11.60
CA GLU A 13 43.89 -30.92 -12.49
C GLU A 13 42.49 -30.30 -12.54
N LYS A 14 41.43 -31.11 -12.64
CA LYS A 14 40.04 -30.64 -12.50
C LYS A 14 39.81 -29.97 -11.15
N LYS A 15 40.37 -30.51 -10.06
CA LYS A 15 40.26 -29.94 -8.71
C LYS A 15 41.01 -28.61 -8.58
N LYS A 16 42.19 -28.47 -9.19
CA LYS A 16 42.93 -27.19 -9.26
C LYS A 16 42.14 -26.13 -10.03
N ALA A 17 41.67 -26.45 -11.22
CA ALA A 17 40.86 -25.53 -12.03
C ALA A 17 39.56 -25.08 -11.33
N LEU A 18 38.92 -25.97 -10.57
CA LEU A 18 37.75 -25.63 -9.74
C LEU A 18 38.11 -24.66 -8.59
N ARG A 19 39.28 -24.84 -7.95
CA ARG A 19 39.77 -23.94 -6.89
C ARG A 19 40.10 -22.56 -7.42
N GLU A 20 40.84 -22.47 -8.53
CA GLU A 20 41.18 -21.20 -9.17
C GLU A 20 39.91 -20.43 -9.59
N LYS A 21 38.93 -21.12 -10.19
CA LYS A 21 37.63 -20.50 -10.50
C LYS A 21 36.91 -19.96 -9.25
N LYS A 22 37.03 -20.65 -8.12
CA LYS A 22 36.45 -20.21 -6.85
C LYS A 22 37.19 -19.00 -6.28
N GLU A 23 38.51 -19.02 -6.29
CA GLU A 23 39.36 -17.92 -5.81
C GLU A 23 39.18 -16.64 -6.62
N VAL A 24 39.05 -16.75 -7.95
CA VAL A 24 38.72 -15.59 -8.82
C VAL A 24 37.34 -15.04 -8.47
N LYS A 25 36.33 -15.91 -8.28
CA LYS A 25 34.98 -15.48 -7.87
C LYS A 25 34.99 -14.77 -6.50
N GLU A 26 35.75 -15.30 -5.54
CA GLU A 26 35.92 -14.69 -4.22
C GLU A 26 36.62 -13.34 -4.31
N SER A 27 37.69 -13.24 -5.10
CA SER A 27 38.44 -12.00 -5.31
C SER A 27 37.56 -10.90 -5.94
N VAL A 28 36.76 -11.25 -6.95
CA VAL A 28 35.78 -10.34 -7.57
C VAL A 28 34.71 -9.92 -6.57
N SER A 29 34.23 -10.84 -5.72
CA SER A 29 33.25 -10.51 -4.68
C SER A 29 33.82 -9.53 -3.64
N ILE A 30 35.06 -9.75 -3.20
CA ILE A 30 35.78 -8.84 -2.30
C ILE A 30 35.96 -7.47 -2.96
N LEU A 31 36.35 -7.41 -4.23
CA LEU A 31 36.48 -6.14 -4.96
C LEU A 31 35.16 -5.37 -4.99
N LYS A 32 34.04 -6.04 -5.33
CA LYS A 32 32.71 -5.42 -5.32
C LYS A 32 32.38 -4.84 -3.94
N MET A 33 32.64 -5.60 -2.87
CA MET A 33 32.42 -5.13 -1.50
C MET A 33 33.27 -3.90 -1.17
N LYS A 34 34.56 -3.91 -1.54
CA LYS A 34 35.47 -2.76 -1.33
C LYS A 34 35.02 -1.52 -2.10
N VAL A 35 34.53 -1.67 -3.33
CA VAL A 35 33.96 -0.54 -4.09
C VAL A 35 32.72 0.02 -3.39
N LEU A 36 31.85 -0.84 -2.86
CA LEU A 36 30.70 -0.41 -2.08
C LEU A 36 31.12 0.26 -0.75
N ASP A 37 32.18 -0.21 -0.09
CA ASP A 37 32.78 0.47 1.06
C ASP A 37 33.27 1.88 0.71
N LEU A 38 33.93 2.04 -0.45
CA LEU A 38 34.37 3.35 -0.91
C LEU A 38 33.19 4.30 -1.15
N PHE A 39 32.06 3.81 -1.69
CA PHE A 39 30.85 4.63 -1.82
C PHE A 39 30.27 5.02 -0.45
N SER A 40 30.17 4.10 0.51
CA SER A 40 29.72 4.45 1.87
C SER A 40 30.64 5.47 2.55
N ILE A 41 31.96 5.35 2.37
CA ILE A 41 32.94 6.33 2.87
C ILE A 41 32.74 7.68 2.17
N TYR A 42 32.59 7.68 0.84
CA TYR A 42 32.39 8.90 0.05
C TYR A 42 31.13 9.65 0.49
N ILE A 43 30.00 8.95 0.63
CA ILE A 43 28.75 9.50 1.15
C ILE A 43 28.94 10.10 2.54
N SER A 44 29.64 9.39 3.43
CA SER A 44 29.84 9.84 4.81
C SER A 44 30.80 11.04 4.92
N ARG A 45 31.76 11.16 4.00
CA ARG A 45 32.76 12.24 3.99
C ARG A 45 32.28 13.48 3.26
N GLN A 46 31.37 13.35 2.30
CA GLN A 46 30.84 14.46 1.51
C GLN A 46 29.31 14.43 1.43
N PRO A 47 28.60 14.48 2.57
CA PRO A 47 27.15 14.26 2.61
C PRO A 47 26.33 15.27 1.81
N ASN A 48 26.86 16.47 1.57
CA ASN A 48 26.18 17.56 0.86
C ASN A 48 26.54 17.63 -0.63
N ASN A 49 27.35 16.68 -1.15
CA ASN A 49 27.76 16.74 -2.54
C ASN A 49 26.59 16.38 -3.47
N PRO A 50 26.11 17.29 -4.33
CA PRO A 50 24.95 17.04 -5.21
C PRO A 50 25.14 15.83 -6.10
N ASN A 51 26.39 15.52 -6.49
CA ASN A 51 26.69 14.42 -7.39
C ASN A 51 26.40 13.03 -6.80
N LEU A 52 26.16 12.92 -5.49
CA LEU A 52 25.75 11.68 -4.84
C LEU A 52 24.43 11.13 -5.40
N VAL A 53 23.56 12.00 -5.94
CA VAL A 53 22.32 11.59 -6.59
C VAL A 53 22.56 10.62 -7.75
N HIS A 54 23.65 10.79 -8.50
CA HIS A 54 23.96 9.98 -9.67
C HIS A 54 24.33 8.54 -9.32
N LEU A 55 24.57 8.23 -8.04
CA LEU A 55 24.83 6.85 -7.59
C LEU A 55 23.56 6.01 -7.49
N ILE A 56 22.38 6.62 -7.39
CA ILE A 56 21.11 5.92 -7.14
C ILE A 56 20.79 4.92 -8.27
N LEU A 57 20.70 5.38 -9.53
CA LEU A 57 20.34 4.50 -10.66
C LEU A 57 21.39 3.43 -10.97
N PRO A 58 22.71 3.72 -10.97
CA PRO A 58 23.75 2.71 -11.13
C PRO A 58 23.70 1.62 -10.05
N LEU A 59 23.52 1.99 -8.78
CA LEU A 59 23.42 1.02 -7.69
C LEU A 59 22.14 0.19 -7.79
N LEU A 60 21.01 0.79 -8.19
CA LEU A 60 19.78 0.02 -8.48
C LEU A 60 19.96 -0.96 -9.63
N SER A 61 20.64 -0.54 -10.69
CA SER A 61 20.94 -1.40 -11.84
C SER A 61 21.87 -2.55 -11.45
N PHE A 62 22.85 -2.27 -10.60
CA PHE A 62 23.72 -3.29 -9.99
C PHE A 62 22.90 -4.30 -9.19
N ILE A 63 22.02 -3.84 -8.30
CA ILE A 63 21.16 -4.72 -7.49
C ILE A 63 20.34 -5.63 -8.38
N LYS A 64 19.62 -5.08 -9.37
CA LYS A 64 18.78 -5.87 -10.28
C LYS A 64 19.57 -6.91 -11.07
N ARG A 65 20.75 -6.54 -11.56
CA ARG A 65 21.60 -7.42 -12.38
C ARG A 65 22.10 -8.63 -11.60
N PHE A 66 22.41 -8.44 -10.30
CA PHE A 66 23.03 -9.48 -9.48
C PHE A 66 22.08 -10.09 -8.43
N GLN A 67 20.82 -9.66 -8.38
CA GLN A 67 19.84 -10.21 -7.45
C GLN A 67 19.61 -11.70 -7.73
N GLY A 68 19.77 -12.53 -6.69
CA GLY A 68 19.62 -13.98 -6.80
C GLY A 68 20.79 -14.70 -7.48
N ALA A 69 21.83 -13.97 -7.91
CA ALA A 69 23.03 -14.59 -8.47
C ALA A 69 23.93 -15.14 -7.36
N GLU A 70 24.45 -16.35 -7.56
CA GLU A 70 25.29 -17.05 -6.59
C GLU A 70 26.52 -16.22 -6.21
N GLY A 71 26.80 -16.08 -4.92
CA GLY A 71 27.95 -15.33 -4.40
C GLY A 71 27.84 -13.81 -4.46
N HIS A 72 26.67 -13.25 -4.81
CA HIS A 72 26.46 -11.79 -4.88
C HIS A 72 25.49 -11.21 -3.85
N ALA A 73 24.85 -12.04 -3.02
CA ALA A 73 23.87 -11.62 -2.01
C ALA A 73 24.39 -10.48 -1.11
N ASN A 74 25.59 -10.65 -0.52
CA ASN A 74 26.16 -9.64 0.38
C ASN A 74 26.38 -8.28 -0.32
N ALA A 75 26.83 -8.30 -1.57
CA ALA A 75 27.07 -7.07 -2.34
C ALA A 75 25.76 -6.40 -2.73
N THR A 76 24.74 -7.16 -3.14
CA THR A 76 23.42 -6.61 -3.44
C THR A 76 22.72 -6.06 -2.20
N ASP A 77 22.86 -6.72 -1.06
CA ASP A 77 22.27 -6.27 0.21
C ASP A 77 22.94 -4.98 0.70
N LYS A 78 24.27 -4.89 0.56
CA LYS A 78 25.00 -3.67 0.88
C LYS A 78 24.66 -2.53 -0.06
N ALA A 79 24.60 -2.75 -1.37
CA ALA A 79 24.16 -1.74 -2.33
C ALA A 79 22.72 -1.27 -2.02
N ALA A 80 21.81 -2.19 -1.69
CA ALA A 80 20.45 -1.87 -1.30
C ALA A 80 20.40 -1.01 -0.02
N ARG A 81 21.26 -1.31 0.97
CA ARG A 81 21.41 -0.50 2.19
C ARG A 81 21.94 0.90 1.88
N ILE A 82 22.99 1.02 1.07
CA ILE A 82 23.56 2.32 0.66
C ILE A 82 22.47 3.19 0.04
N VAL A 83 21.74 2.66 -0.95
CA VAL A 83 20.71 3.42 -1.63
C VAL A 83 19.55 3.76 -0.68
N SER A 84 19.00 2.79 0.04
CA SER A 84 17.75 2.99 0.81
C SER A 84 17.92 3.62 2.20
N LYS A 85 19.15 3.66 2.74
CA LYS A 85 19.41 4.10 4.12
C LYS A 85 20.50 5.15 4.25
N GLU A 86 21.42 5.26 3.30
CA GLU A 86 22.50 6.25 3.34
C GLU A 86 22.15 7.41 2.40
N LEU A 87 21.99 7.15 1.09
CA LEU A 87 21.70 8.19 0.09
C LEU A 87 20.37 8.91 0.32
N THR A 88 19.28 8.17 0.55
CA THR A 88 17.93 8.77 0.67
C THR A 88 17.70 9.60 1.94
N LYS A 89 18.67 9.63 2.85
CA LYS A 89 18.62 10.44 4.07
C LYS A 89 19.34 11.78 3.93
N LEU A 90 20.13 11.94 2.88
CA LEU A 90 20.88 13.17 2.66
C LEU A 90 19.93 14.31 2.29
N GLU A 91 20.35 15.51 2.67
CA GLU A 91 19.77 16.77 2.22
C GLU A 91 20.81 17.36 1.27
N LEU A 92 20.57 17.20 -0.04
CA LEU A 92 21.50 17.63 -1.06
C LEU A 92 21.06 19.02 -1.55
N GLU A 93 22.01 19.95 -1.58
CA GLU A 93 21.83 21.29 -2.13
C GLU A 93 22.26 21.31 -3.60
N ASP A 94 21.69 22.20 -4.41
CA ASP A 94 22.03 22.42 -5.82
C ASP A 94 22.00 21.16 -6.70
N VAL A 95 21.08 20.24 -6.41
CA VAL A 95 20.89 19.04 -7.25
C VAL A 95 20.16 19.40 -8.53
N ASP A 96 20.66 18.87 -9.64
CA ASP A 96 19.95 18.91 -10.92
C ASP A 96 18.60 18.18 -10.82
N LEU A 97 17.52 18.95 -10.96
CA LEU A 97 16.15 18.44 -10.85
C LEU A 97 15.82 17.43 -11.95
N GLU A 98 16.39 17.56 -13.15
CA GLU A 98 16.14 16.61 -14.24
C GLU A 98 16.60 15.21 -13.88
N VAL A 99 17.71 15.11 -13.13
CA VAL A 99 18.24 13.84 -12.63
C VAL A 99 17.28 13.23 -11.61
N ILE A 100 16.74 14.04 -10.70
CA ILE A 100 15.77 13.57 -9.68
C ILE A 100 14.44 13.16 -10.34
N GLU A 101 13.97 13.91 -11.34
CA GLU A 101 12.77 13.57 -12.11
C GLU A 101 12.92 12.23 -12.84
N ASN A 102 14.09 11.99 -13.45
CA ASN A 102 14.40 10.72 -14.07
C ASN A 102 14.42 9.58 -13.03
N ILE A 103 15.02 9.80 -11.87
CA ILE A 103 15.02 8.83 -10.76
C ILE A 103 13.58 8.49 -10.33
N LEU A 104 12.73 9.50 -10.10
CA LEU A 104 11.35 9.28 -9.68
C LEU A 104 10.58 8.46 -10.73
N THR A 105 10.74 8.80 -12.01
CA THR A 105 10.07 8.13 -13.13
C THR A 105 10.50 6.68 -13.24
N GLU A 106 11.81 6.40 -13.18
CA GLU A 106 12.36 5.05 -13.18
C GLU A 106 11.84 4.25 -11.98
N ILE A 107 11.90 4.82 -10.79
CA ILE A 107 11.43 4.16 -9.56
C ILE A 107 9.95 3.81 -9.63
N ASP A 108 9.10 4.71 -10.11
CA ASP A 108 7.67 4.44 -10.26
C ASP A 108 7.41 3.29 -11.25
N GLN A 109 8.07 3.30 -12.42
CA GLN A 109 7.95 2.20 -13.39
C GLN A 109 8.37 0.85 -12.81
N LEU A 110 9.42 0.84 -11.99
CA LEU A 110 9.92 -0.36 -11.34
C LEU A 110 9.00 -0.83 -10.23
N ALA A 111 8.54 0.08 -9.37
CA ALA A 111 7.62 -0.22 -8.28
C ALA A 111 6.32 -0.85 -8.79
N ARG A 112 5.81 -0.38 -9.94
CA ARG A 112 4.60 -0.93 -10.59
C ARG A 112 4.75 -2.37 -11.09
N LYS A 113 5.98 -2.80 -11.42
CA LYS A 113 6.30 -4.14 -11.94
C LYS A 113 6.85 -5.10 -10.88
N ALA A 114 7.40 -4.57 -9.79
CA ALA A 114 8.13 -5.34 -8.80
C ALA A 114 7.21 -6.10 -7.83
N PRO A 115 7.63 -7.26 -7.30
CA PRO A 115 6.93 -7.90 -6.19
C PRO A 115 6.96 -7.01 -4.94
N GLY A 116 5.94 -7.14 -4.08
CA GLY A 116 5.76 -6.27 -2.91
C GLY A 116 6.90 -6.27 -1.87
N VAL A 117 7.81 -7.25 -1.91
CA VAL A 117 9.00 -7.29 -1.04
C VAL A 117 10.03 -6.24 -1.49
N GLN A 118 10.18 -6.03 -2.81
CA GLN A 118 11.16 -5.10 -3.37
C GLN A 118 10.73 -3.63 -3.23
N GLN A 119 9.46 -3.37 -2.92
CA GLN A 119 8.99 -1.99 -2.65
C GLN A 119 9.69 -1.34 -1.46
N LYS A 120 10.22 -2.12 -0.51
CA LYS A 120 11.03 -1.60 0.61
C LYS A 120 12.33 -0.91 0.15
N LEU A 121 12.85 -1.29 -1.01
CA LEU A 121 14.01 -0.65 -1.62
C LEU A 121 13.61 0.63 -2.37
N TYR A 122 12.51 0.58 -3.11
CA TYR A 122 12.10 1.67 -4.00
C TYR A 122 11.43 2.84 -3.26
N LEU A 123 10.67 2.57 -2.19
CA LEU A 123 9.89 3.60 -1.49
C LEU A 123 10.77 4.72 -0.91
N PRO A 124 11.88 4.45 -0.19
CA PRO A 124 12.77 5.51 0.28
C PRO A 124 13.33 6.40 -0.83
N ILE A 125 13.52 5.85 -2.03
CA ILE A 125 14.08 6.56 -3.18
C ILE A 125 13.02 7.45 -3.82
N ALA A 126 11.79 6.95 -3.97
CA ALA A 126 10.65 7.76 -4.41
C ALA A 126 10.44 8.95 -3.46
N LEU A 127 10.43 8.68 -2.15
CA LEU A 127 10.27 9.69 -1.10
C LEU A 127 11.42 10.72 -1.10
N PHE A 128 12.67 10.27 -1.26
CA PHE A 128 13.80 11.17 -1.45
C PHE A 128 13.60 12.09 -2.66
N SER A 129 13.13 11.55 -3.78
CA SER A 129 12.90 12.32 -5.00
C SER A 129 11.78 13.36 -4.82
N VAL A 130 10.67 12.96 -4.17
CA VAL A 130 9.57 13.88 -3.81
C VAL A 130 10.09 15.05 -2.97
N ARG A 131 10.96 14.80 -1.98
CA ARG A 131 11.51 15.86 -1.11
C ARG A 131 12.20 16.97 -1.89
N HIS A 132 12.93 16.62 -2.93
CA HIS A 132 13.73 17.57 -3.72
C HIS A 132 12.90 18.22 -4.85
N LEU A 133 11.86 17.54 -5.33
CA LEU A 133 11.02 18.04 -6.42
C LEU A 133 9.79 18.82 -5.96
N GLU A 134 9.28 18.61 -4.75
CA GLU A 134 7.96 19.13 -4.34
C GLU A 134 7.82 20.64 -4.49
N SER A 135 8.87 21.42 -4.17
CA SER A 135 8.82 22.88 -4.23
C SER A 135 8.95 23.47 -5.64
N GLN A 136 9.53 22.73 -6.59
CA GLN A 136 9.90 23.26 -7.92
C GLN A 136 9.18 22.54 -9.08
N ALA A 137 8.72 21.31 -8.86
CA ALA A 137 8.13 20.42 -9.85
C ALA A 137 6.90 19.67 -9.31
N PHE A 138 6.09 20.35 -8.48
CA PHE A 138 4.92 19.78 -7.81
C PHE A 138 3.98 19.03 -8.75
N ASP A 139 3.60 19.65 -9.88
CA ASP A 139 2.64 19.08 -10.83
C ASP A 139 3.15 17.79 -11.48
N LYS A 140 4.45 17.73 -11.80
CA LYS A 140 5.07 16.52 -12.34
C LYS A 140 5.05 15.39 -11.32
N VAL A 141 5.39 15.68 -10.07
CA VAL A 141 5.32 14.69 -8.97
C VAL A 141 3.89 14.22 -8.78
N LEU A 142 2.93 15.14 -8.78
CA LEU A 142 1.50 14.84 -8.66
C LEU A 142 1.03 13.94 -9.79
N GLU A 143 1.43 14.21 -11.03
CA GLU A 143 1.07 13.38 -12.19
C GLU A 143 1.61 11.95 -12.05
N VAL A 144 2.89 11.79 -11.67
CA VAL A 144 3.49 10.47 -11.43
C VAL A 144 2.67 9.71 -10.40
N TYR A 145 2.39 10.32 -9.24
CA TYR A 145 1.64 9.64 -8.18
C TYR A 145 0.16 9.41 -8.51
N LYS A 146 -0.49 10.27 -9.31
CA LYS A 146 -1.84 10.02 -9.85
C LYS A 146 -1.83 8.77 -10.73
N ASN A 147 -0.81 8.61 -11.57
CA ASN A 147 -0.63 7.42 -12.40
C ASN A 147 -0.35 6.16 -11.57
N THR A 148 0.51 6.25 -10.55
CA THR A 148 0.77 5.15 -9.60
C THR A 148 -0.50 4.76 -8.84
N LEU A 149 -1.28 5.74 -8.39
CA LEU A 149 -2.54 5.53 -7.67
C LEU A 149 -3.57 4.84 -8.56
N LYS A 150 -3.78 5.35 -9.78
CA LYS A 150 -4.64 4.74 -10.79
C LYS A 150 -4.25 3.30 -11.05
N TRP A 151 -2.95 3.02 -11.26
CA TRP A 151 -2.48 1.65 -11.42
C TRP A 151 -2.81 0.76 -10.22
N THR A 152 -2.61 1.27 -9.01
CA THR A 152 -2.84 0.53 -7.76
C THR A 152 -4.31 0.20 -7.53
N LEU A 153 -5.19 1.14 -7.82
CA LEU A 153 -6.63 0.99 -7.59
C LEU A 153 -7.36 0.36 -8.78
N THR A 154 -6.77 0.34 -9.99
CA THR A 154 -7.42 -0.25 -11.18
C THR A 154 -6.81 -1.57 -11.65
N ASN A 155 -5.53 -1.84 -11.45
CA ASN A 155 -4.90 -3.07 -11.94
C ASN A 155 -4.87 -4.22 -10.91
N LYS A 156 -5.42 -5.40 -11.27
CA LYS A 156 -5.48 -6.57 -10.35
C LYS A 156 -4.10 -7.15 -10.09
N LYS A 157 -3.14 -6.90 -10.99
CA LYS A 157 -1.73 -7.30 -10.87
C LYS A 157 -0.91 -6.32 -10.03
N SER A 158 -1.48 -5.19 -9.58
CA SER A 158 -0.72 -4.25 -8.77
C SER A 158 -0.34 -4.90 -7.44
N THR A 159 0.96 -4.92 -7.20
CA THR A 159 1.58 -5.37 -5.95
C THR A 159 1.81 -4.20 -4.99
N ILE A 160 1.58 -2.95 -5.43
CA ILE A 160 1.80 -1.74 -4.63
C ILE A 160 0.94 -1.78 -3.38
N LYS A 161 1.62 -1.71 -2.23
CA LYS A 161 0.98 -1.73 -0.91
C LYS A 161 0.48 -0.32 -0.55
N PRO A 162 -0.62 -0.20 0.22
CA PRO A 162 -1.09 1.10 0.72
C PRO A 162 0.00 1.92 1.42
N GLN A 163 0.94 1.24 2.10
CA GLN A 163 2.10 1.85 2.75
C GLN A 163 2.88 2.83 1.85
N TRP A 164 2.93 2.59 0.54
CA TRP A 164 3.58 3.48 -0.43
C TRP A 164 3.02 4.91 -0.39
N PHE A 165 1.69 5.04 -0.29
CA PHE A 165 1.01 6.34 -0.22
C PHE A 165 0.91 6.84 1.23
N ILE A 166 0.80 5.93 2.20
CA ILE A 166 0.79 6.32 3.62
C ILE A 166 2.09 7.04 3.99
N GLU A 167 3.25 6.53 3.58
CA GLU A 167 4.54 7.20 3.82
C GLU A 167 4.67 8.50 3.02
N LEU A 168 4.09 8.57 1.82
CA LEU A 168 4.00 9.82 1.06
C LEU A 168 3.23 10.89 1.84
N PHE A 169 2.04 10.57 2.35
CA PHE A 169 1.23 11.52 3.12
C PHE A 169 1.93 11.95 4.41
N GLN A 170 2.72 11.05 5.01
CA GLN A 170 3.57 11.37 6.15
C GLN A 170 4.75 12.26 5.78
N GLN A 171 5.17 12.32 4.52
CA GLN A 171 6.23 13.23 4.11
C GLN A 171 5.65 14.56 3.63
N SER A 172 4.76 14.51 2.65
CA SER A 172 4.11 15.66 2.02
C SER A 172 2.59 15.58 2.19
N LEU A 173 2.06 16.50 3.00
CA LEU A 173 0.62 16.70 3.09
C LEU A 173 0.03 17.42 1.87
N PRO A 174 0.65 18.49 1.32
CA PRO A 174 0.12 19.14 0.11
C PRO A 174 -0.12 18.16 -1.05
N LEU A 175 0.86 17.29 -1.33
CA LEU A 175 0.72 16.26 -2.35
C LEU A 175 -0.35 15.22 -1.97
N GLY A 176 -0.42 14.83 -0.70
CA GLY A 176 -1.44 13.92 -0.20
C GLY A 176 -2.86 14.44 -0.39
N TRP A 177 -3.09 15.72 -0.13
CA TRP A 177 -4.39 16.38 -0.34
C TRP A 177 -4.72 16.55 -1.82
N ALA A 178 -3.76 16.92 -2.65
CA ALA A 178 -3.94 16.96 -4.11
C ALA A 178 -4.28 15.57 -4.71
N LEU A 179 -3.73 14.49 -4.13
CA LEU A 179 -4.12 13.12 -4.48
C LEU A 179 -5.47 12.70 -3.89
N GLY A 180 -5.91 13.35 -2.81
CA GLY A 180 -7.19 13.12 -2.14
C GLY A 180 -8.36 13.23 -3.12
N GLU A 181 -8.37 14.24 -3.97
CA GLU A 181 -9.40 14.41 -5.00
C GLU A 181 -9.46 13.22 -5.97
N SER A 182 -8.29 12.70 -6.34
CA SER A 182 -8.20 11.51 -7.18
C SER A 182 -8.71 10.27 -6.45
N LEU A 183 -8.45 10.13 -5.13
CA LEU A 183 -8.96 9.05 -4.30
C LEU A 183 -10.49 9.03 -4.25
N LEU A 184 -11.15 10.19 -4.20
CA LEU A 184 -12.61 10.30 -4.17
C LEU A 184 -13.27 9.62 -5.37
N SER A 185 -12.68 9.77 -6.57
CA SER A 185 -13.19 9.12 -7.79
C SER A 185 -13.24 7.58 -7.70
N TYR A 186 -12.46 6.99 -6.79
CA TYR A 186 -12.41 5.55 -6.55
C TYR A 186 -13.24 5.10 -5.34
N LEU A 187 -13.97 6.01 -4.70
CA LEU A 187 -15.01 5.66 -3.72
C LEU A 187 -16.36 5.38 -4.39
N ASP A 188 -16.59 5.89 -5.61
CA ASP A 188 -17.81 5.62 -6.36
C ASP A 188 -17.98 4.10 -6.58
N PRO A 189 -19.05 3.48 -6.06
CA PRO A 189 -19.30 2.05 -6.24
C PRO A 189 -19.42 1.62 -7.70
N ASN A 190 -19.75 2.53 -8.61
CA ASN A 190 -19.85 2.26 -10.06
C ASN A 190 -18.48 2.18 -10.73
N THR A 191 -17.48 2.90 -10.23
CA THR A 191 -16.09 2.85 -10.73
C THR A 191 -15.24 1.82 -9.96
N ALA A 192 -15.64 1.49 -8.74
CA ALA A 192 -14.93 0.55 -7.87
C ALA A 192 -14.94 -0.87 -8.44
N LEU A 193 -13.75 -1.36 -8.79
CA LEU A 193 -13.61 -2.67 -9.45
C LEU A 193 -13.87 -3.87 -8.53
N ASN A 194 -13.74 -3.71 -7.21
CA ASN A 194 -14.08 -4.73 -6.20
C ASN A 194 -14.10 -4.14 -4.76
N PRO A 195 -14.66 -4.87 -3.77
CA PRO A 195 -14.71 -4.43 -2.36
C PRO A 195 -13.35 -4.13 -1.76
N PHE A 196 -12.35 -4.94 -2.10
CA PHE A 196 -11.01 -4.85 -1.55
C PHE A 196 -10.35 -3.51 -1.90
N ARG A 197 -10.60 -2.99 -3.10
CA ARG A 197 -10.08 -1.69 -3.53
C ARG A 197 -10.79 -0.54 -2.89
N LEU A 198 -12.11 -0.64 -2.75
CA LEU A 198 -12.87 0.37 -2.03
C LEU A 198 -12.41 0.47 -0.56
N THR A 199 -12.13 -0.68 0.09
CA THR A 199 -11.49 -0.70 1.41
C THR A 199 -10.10 -0.04 1.39
N LYS A 200 -9.26 -0.29 0.38
CA LYS A 200 -7.96 0.39 0.25
C LYS A 200 -8.10 1.90 0.07
N THR A 201 -9.05 2.36 -0.73
CA THR A 201 -9.31 3.80 -0.93
C THR A 201 -9.68 4.46 0.40
N LEU A 202 -10.59 3.83 1.16
CA LEU A 202 -10.95 4.29 2.51
C LEU A 202 -9.76 4.27 3.48
N GLU A 203 -8.92 3.23 3.44
CA GLU A 203 -7.68 3.14 4.24
C GLU A 203 -6.73 4.31 3.95
N LEU A 204 -6.52 4.63 2.67
CA LEU A 204 -5.66 5.74 2.24
C LEU A 204 -6.22 7.09 2.68
N LEU A 205 -7.51 7.35 2.49
CA LEU A 205 -8.16 8.56 2.96
C LEU A 205 -8.09 8.68 4.49
N ASN A 206 -8.33 7.59 5.20
CA ASN A 206 -8.20 7.55 6.66
C ASN A 206 -6.77 7.88 7.12
N SER A 207 -5.76 7.37 6.42
CA SER A 207 -4.37 7.71 6.70
C SER A 207 -4.07 9.18 6.43
N LEU A 208 -4.54 9.74 5.31
CA LEU A 208 -4.36 11.16 4.97
C LEU A 208 -4.95 12.07 6.05
N ILE A 209 -6.21 11.82 6.44
CA ILE A 209 -6.90 12.60 7.48
C ILE A 209 -6.20 12.43 8.83
N ASN A 210 -5.82 11.21 9.20
CA ASN A 210 -5.12 10.96 10.47
C ASN A 210 -3.75 11.66 10.54
N THR A 211 -3.00 11.68 9.44
CA THR A 211 -1.74 12.45 9.36
C THR A 211 -1.99 13.95 9.44
N SER A 212 -3.05 14.44 8.80
CA SER A 212 -3.45 15.86 8.84
C SER A 212 -3.85 16.30 10.25
N ILE A 213 -4.58 15.46 11.00
CA ILE A 213 -4.88 15.69 12.43
C ILE A 213 -3.59 15.82 13.24
N LYS A 214 -2.69 14.84 13.11
CA LYS A 214 -1.44 14.81 13.89
C LYS A 214 -0.57 16.04 13.66
N ARG A 215 -0.60 16.58 12.45
CA ARG A 215 0.18 17.76 12.05
C ARG A 215 -0.59 19.07 12.14
N LYS A 216 -1.86 19.05 12.57
CA LYS A 216 -2.78 20.20 12.55
C LYS A 216 -2.76 20.94 11.21
N TYR A 217 -2.73 20.18 10.12
CA TYR A 217 -2.62 20.73 8.78
C TYR A 217 -3.99 21.11 8.23
N THR A 218 -4.15 22.36 7.84
CA THR A 218 -5.37 22.88 7.22
C THR A 218 -5.15 23.02 5.71
N ALA A 219 -5.88 22.24 4.93
CA ALA A 219 -5.84 22.35 3.47
C ALA A 219 -6.82 23.44 2.99
N GLU A 220 -6.43 24.16 1.94
CA GLU A 220 -7.36 24.98 1.18
C GLU A 220 -8.47 24.09 0.61
N GLY A 221 -9.73 24.54 0.69
CA GLY A 221 -10.87 23.71 0.28
C GLY A 221 -11.15 22.49 1.18
N GLY A 222 -10.50 22.38 2.35
CA GLY A 222 -10.67 21.23 3.25
C GLY A 222 -12.13 20.93 3.62
N LYS A 223 -12.97 21.97 3.83
CA LYS A 223 -14.41 21.82 4.07
C LYS A 223 -15.14 21.15 2.90
N ALA A 224 -14.86 21.58 1.66
CA ALA A 224 -15.45 20.99 0.46
C ALA A 224 -15.01 19.54 0.28
N PHE A 225 -13.72 19.24 0.51
CA PHE A 225 -13.20 17.88 0.45
C PHE A 225 -13.86 16.94 1.47
N ILE A 226 -14.03 17.38 2.72
CA ILE A 226 -14.74 16.62 3.75
C ILE A 226 -16.18 16.35 3.32
N ASN A 227 -16.86 17.35 2.76
CA ASN A 227 -18.21 17.20 2.26
C ASN A 227 -18.29 16.12 1.17
N SER A 228 -17.35 16.14 0.22
CA SER A 228 -17.28 15.16 -0.87
C SER A 228 -17.02 13.74 -0.34
N ILE A 229 -16.18 13.56 0.69
CA ILE A 229 -16.00 12.25 1.32
C ILE A 229 -17.32 11.78 1.94
N PHE A 230 -18.02 12.66 2.65
CA PHE A 230 -19.26 12.30 3.31
C PHE A 230 -20.35 11.90 2.31
N ILE A 231 -20.53 12.69 1.25
CA ILE A 231 -21.46 12.39 0.15
C ILE A 231 -21.10 11.03 -0.47
N ALA A 232 -19.82 10.77 -0.74
CA ALA A 232 -19.40 9.48 -1.29
C ALA A 232 -19.74 8.29 -0.37
N ILE A 233 -19.60 8.45 0.96
CA ILE A 233 -19.99 7.41 1.92
C ILE A 233 -21.52 7.21 1.92
N GLU A 234 -22.30 8.28 1.84
CA GLU A 234 -23.75 8.19 1.74
C GLU A 234 -24.20 7.50 0.44
N ASP A 235 -23.57 7.84 -0.68
CA ASP A 235 -23.81 7.21 -1.98
C ASP A 235 -23.47 5.73 -1.96
N MET A 236 -22.41 5.32 -1.27
CA MET A 236 -22.12 3.90 -1.05
C MET A 236 -23.25 3.17 -0.31
N ILE A 237 -23.84 3.81 0.72
CA ILE A 237 -24.98 3.25 1.47
C ILE A 237 -26.19 3.13 0.55
N LYS A 238 -26.56 4.21 -0.15
CA LYS A 238 -27.68 4.26 -1.10
C LYS A 238 -27.54 3.19 -2.19
N PHE A 239 -26.33 3.08 -2.76
CA PHE A 239 -26.02 2.10 -3.78
C PHE A 239 -26.23 0.66 -3.28
N SER A 240 -25.83 0.35 -2.04
CA SER A 240 -26.03 -0.98 -1.49
C SER A 240 -27.50 -1.29 -1.17
N ILE A 241 -28.27 -0.29 -0.74
CA ILE A 241 -29.73 -0.44 -0.53
C ILE A 241 -30.44 -0.78 -1.85
N ASN A 242 -30.07 -0.07 -2.93
CA ASN A 242 -30.70 -0.25 -4.24
C ASN A 242 -30.21 -1.50 -4.98
N ASN A 243 -29.07 -2.08 -4.57
CA ASN A 243 -28.46 -3.22 -5.23
C ASN A 243 -28.11 -4.31 -4.20
N THR A 244 -29.13 -4.95 -3.61
CA THR A 244 -28.97 -5.92 -2.52
C THR A 244 -28.13 -7.15 -2.90
N ASP A 245 -28.09 -7.53 -4.17
CA ASP A 245 -27.29 -8.65 -4.67
C ASP A 245 -25.83 -8.27 -4.99
N ASN A 246 -25.47 -6.99 -4.85
CA ASN A 246 -24.15 -6.51 -5.20
C ASN A 246 -23.08 -6.98 -4.21
N LYS A 247 -21.94 -7.43 -4.75
CA LYS A 247 -20.79 -7.90 -3.99
C LYS A 247 -19.80 -6.78 -3.63
N ILE A 248 -19.93 -5.56 -4.15
CA ILE A 248 -18.95 -4.45 -4.07
C ILE A 248 -18.98 -3.73 -2.70
N VAL A 249 -20.14 -3.24 -2.27
CA VAL A 249 -20.28 -2.55 -0.98
C VAL A 249 -20.91 -3.50 0.02
N LYS A 250 -20.15 -3.90 1.03
CA LYS A 250 -20.64 -4.73 2.14
C LYS A 250 -20.57 -3.96 3.45
N VAL A 251 -21.07 -4.60 4.50
CA VAL A 251 -21.02 -4.10 5.88
C VAL A 251 -19.61 -3.61 6.27
N ASP A 252 -18.54 -4.29 5.86
CA ASP A 252 -17.17 -3.90 6.20
C ASP A 252 -16.74 -2.58 5.56
N GLN A 253 -17.13 -2.32 4.31
CA GLN A 253 -16.84 -1.05 3.64
C GLN A 253 -17.60 0.11 4.31
N ILE A 254 -18.86 -0.12 4.71
CA ILE A 254 -19.64 0.89 5.45
C ILE A 254 -19.03 1.15 6.84
N LYS A 255 -18.54 0.11 7.54
CA LYS A 255 -17.80 0.28 8.81
C LYS A 255 -16.57 1.16 8.64
N GLU A 256 -15.78 0.93 7.60
CA GLU A 256 -14.61 1.76 7.30
C GLU A 256 -15.02 3.21 6.95
N GLY A 257 -16.11 3.41 6.21
CA GLY A 257 -16.67 4.75 5.95
C GLY A 257 -17.09 5.48 7.23
N LEU A 258 -17.76 4.79 8.16
CA LEU A 258 -18.11 5.36 9.47
C LEU A 258 -16.87 5.69 10.32
N ARG A 259 -15.83 4.83 10.28
CA ARG A 259 -14.55 5.11 10.94
C ARG A 259 -13.85 6.33 10.37
N LEU A 260 -13.84 6.46 9.04
CA LEU A 260 -13.35 7.65 8.35
C LEU A 260 -14.16 8.89 8.78
N SER A 261 -15.49 8.79 8.86
CA SER A 261 -16.36 9.88 9.32
C SER A 261 -16.02 10.34 10.75
N MET A 262 -15.70 9.42 11.66
CA MET A 262 -15.22 9.78 12.99
C MET A 262 -13.89 10.52 12.96
N LYS A 263 -12.98 10.14 12.04
CA LYS A 263 -11.73 10.86 11.83
C LYS A 263 -11.93 12.24 11.21
N LEU A 264 -12.88 12.39 10.30
CA LEU A 264 -13.25 13.71 9.76
C LEU A 264 -13.78 14.62 10.87
N LYS A 265 -14.64 14.11 11.78
CA LYS A 265 -15.07 14.85 12.98
C LYS A 265 -13.90 15.28 13.88
N GLN A 266 -12.90 14.41 14.07
CA GLN A 266 -11.68 14.75 14.82
C GLN A 266 -10.85 15.81 14.09
N TYR A 267 -10.76 15.72 12.77
CA TYR A 267 -10.03 16.66 11.93
C TYR A 267 -10.63 18.06 11.98
N ILE A 268 -11.95 18.20 11.76
CA ILE A 268 -12.68 19.46 11.88
C ILE A 268 -12.36 20.16 13.20
N LYS A 269 -12.42 19.43 14.31
CA LYS A 269 -12.05 19.94 15.64
C LYS A 269 -10.57 20.32 15.75
N ALA A 270 -9.67 19.50 15.21
CA ALA A 270 -8.23 19.70 15.35
C ALA A 270 -7.70 20.92 14.59
N VAL A 271 -8.38 21.32 13.51
CA VAL A 271 -8.03 22.48 12.68
C VAL A 271 -8.98 23.66 12.85
N GLU A 272 -9.87 23.59 13.86
CA GLU A 272 -10.85 24.64 14.18
C GLU A 272 -11.72 25.05 12.98
N LEU A 273 -11.99 24.09 12.11
CA LEU A 273 -12.91 24.23 10.99
C LEU A 273 -14.33 24.32 11.58
N ASP A 274 -14.98 25.49 11.45
CA ASP A 274 -16.42 25.74 11.66
C ASP A 274 -17.14 24.76 12.64
N SER A 275 -17.34 25.20 13.89
CA SER A 275 -17.85 24.36 14.99
C SER A 275 -19.19 23.68 14.71
N ASP A 276 -19.98 24.24 13.80
CA ASP A 276 -21.34 23.79 13.50
C ASP A 276 -21.37 22.83 12.31
N TYR A 277 -20.23 22.61 11.64
CA TYR A 277 -20.15 21.73 10.48
C TYR A 277 -20.22 20.24 10.87
N GLN A 278 -21.42 19.66 10.73
CA GLN A 278 -21.72 18.27 11.11
C GLN A 278 -22.47 17.50 10.00
N PRO A 279 -21.83 17.23 8.85
CA PRO A 279 -22.50 16.56 7.73
C PRO A 279 -23.09 15.18 8.09
N TRP A 280 -22.49 14.47 9.06
CA TRP A 280 -22.95 13.18 9.58
C TRP A 280 -24.24 13.22 10.41
N MET A 281 -24.79 14.40 10.68
CA MET A 281 -26.05 14.55 11.41
C MET A 281 -27.27 14.69 10.50
N SER A 282 -27.13 14.54 9.18
CA SER A 282 -28.27 14.64 8.27
C SER A 282 -29.29 13.52 8.53
N GLU A 283 -30.58 13.88 8.53
CA GLU A 283 -31.65 12.90 8.75
C GLU A 283 -31.71 11.89 7.60
N GLU A 284 -31.37 12.31 6.38
CA GLU A 284 -31.27 11.43 5.22
C GLU A 284 -30.20 10.34 5.42
N PHE A 285 -29.00 10.72 5.89
CA PHE A 285 -27.93 9.77 6.18
C PHE A 285 -28.35 8.74 7.23
N LYS A 286 -28.99 9.21 8.31
CA LYS A 286 -29.53 8.34 9.37
C LYS A 286 -30.57 7.36 8.81
N GLN A 287 -31.53 7.83 8.03
CA GLN A 287 -32.56 6.98 7.42
C GLN A 287 -31.96 5.92 6.48
N ASN A 288 -30.99 6.32 5.65
CA ASN A 288 -30.30 5.39 4.76
C ASN A 288 -29.50 4.35 5.55
N LEU A 289 -28.81 4.74 6.62
CA LEU A 289 -28.08 3.79 7.46
C LEU A 289 -29.01 2.81 8.18
N VAL A 290 -30.18 3.25 8.65
CA VAL A 290 -31.22 2.38 9.23
C VAL A 290 -31.70 1.36 8.20
N LYS A 291 -32.06 1.80 6.98
CA LYS A 291 -32.48 0.93 5.88
C LYS A 291 -31.40 -0.10 5.54
N PHE A 292 -30.15 0.33 5.42
CA PHE A 292 -29.02 -0.56 5.18
C PHE A 292 -28.84 -1.60 6.29
N CYS A 293 -28.94 -1.20 7.57
CA CYS A 293 -28.84 -2.13 8.69
C CYS A 293 -29.95 -3.18 8.69
N GLY A 294 -31.16 -2.80 8.26
CA GLY A 294 -32.29 -3.73 8.12
C GLY A 294 -32.07 -4.83 7.07
N LEU A 295 -31.18 -4.62 6.09
CA LEU A 295 -30.83 -5.63 5.08
C LEU A 295 -29.88 -6.71 5.61
N PHE A 296 -29.17 -6.47 6.72
CA PHE A 296 -28.10 -7.33 7.23
C PHE A 296 -28.32 -7.67 8.72
N ASP A 297 -29.36 -8.47 9.00
CA ASP A 297 -29.90 -8.84 10.32
C ASP A 297 -28.87 -9.28 11.38
N SER A 298 -27.73 -9.87 11.01
CA SER A 298 -26.76 -10.45 11.94
C SER A 298 -25.51 -9.60 12.22
N ASN A 299 -25.27 -8.52 11.47
CA ASN A 299 -24.03 -7.72 11.56
C ASN A 299 -24.24 -6.24 11.90
N SER A 300 -25.48 -5.83 12.17
CA SER A 300 -25.87 -4.43 12.40
C SER A 300 -25.43 -3.85 13.75
N SER A 301 -25.15 -4.68 14.76
CA SER A 301 -24.75 -4.21 16.12
C SER A 301 -23.48 -3.34 16.10
N SER A 302 -22.51 -3.73 15.28
CA SER A 302 -21.26 -3.00 15.08
C SER A 302 -21.41 -1.69 14.28
N LEU A 303 -22.41 -1.60 13.41
CA LEU A 303 -22.73 -0.35 12.70
C LEU A 303 -23.46 0.62 13.62
N VAL A 304 -24.41 0.12 14.42
CA VAL A 304 -25.11 0.88 15.45
C VAL A 304 -24.12 1.47 16.46
N SER A 305 -23.13 0.70 16.90
CA SER A 305 -22.13 1.19 17.84
C SER A 305 -21.24 2.28 17.22
N LEU A 306 -20.81 2.12 15.96
CA LEU A 306 -20.04 3.14 15.24
C LEU A 306 -20.85 4.42 15.00
N TYR A 307 -22.13 4.29 14.64
CA TYR A 307 -23.02 5.45 14.49
C TYR A 307 -23.22 6.20 15.80
N LYS A 308 -23.42 5.47 16.92
CA LYS A 308 -23.52 6.07 18.25
C LYS A 308 -22.22 6.78 18.65
N GLN A 309 -21.05 6.24 18.30
CA GLN A 309 -19.77 6.92 18.53
C GLN A 309 -19.63 8.20 17.68
N LEU A 310 -20.12 8.18 16.44
CA LEU A 310 -20.07 9.32 15.53
C LEU A 310 -20.99 10.46 15.96
N THR A 311 -22.25 10.14 16.29
CA THR A 311 -23.32 11.14 16.51
C THR A 311 -23.67 11.37 17.97
N GLY A 312 -23.38 10.41 18.86
CA GLY A 312 -23.91 10.37 20.23
C GLY A 312 -25.33 9.79 20.33
N ASN A 313 -26.03 9.64 19.20
CA ASN A 313 -27.42 9.21 19.14
C ASN A 313 -27.56 7.69 19.01
N LYS A 314 -28.66 7.13 19.51
CA LYS A 314 -29.02 5.73 19.24
C LYS A 314 -29.53 5.61 17.80
N LEU A 315 -29.22 4.49 17.16
CA LEU A 315 -29.76 4.11 15.87
C LEU A 315 -30.83 3.03 16.09
N ASP A 316 -32.09 3.41 15.96
CA ASP A 316 -33.22 2.50 16.15
C ASP A 316 -33.50 1.75 14.84
N ILE A 317 -33.05 0.50 14.77
CA ILE A 317 -33.26 -0.34 13.59
C ILE A 317 -34.69 -0.89 13.64
N VAL A 318 -35.54 -0.42 12.73
CA VAL A 318 -36.83 -1.05 12.47
C VAL A 318 -36.55 -2.31 11.65
N LYS A 319 -36.80 -3.49 12.25
CA LYS A 319 -36.70 -4.76 11.52
C LYS A 319 -37.73 -4.74 10.39
N SER A 320 -37.29 -4.78 9.13
CA SER A 320 -38.20 -5.04 8.03
C SER A 320 -38.71 -6.47 8.16
N ALA A 321 -39.98 -6.62 8.55
CA ALA A 321 -40.67 -7.90 8.51
C ALA A 321 -40.89 -8.32 7.05
N ASN A 322 -39.86 -8.80 6.35
CA ASN A 322 -39.99 -9.41 5.03
C ASN A 322 -38.76 -10.25 4.65
N THR A 323 -38.67 -11.45 5.22
CA THR A 323 -38.10 -12.65 4.56
C THR A 323 -38.62 -13.92 5.23
N ALA A 324 -39.94 -14.02 5.40
CA ALA A 324 -40.61 -15.30 5.67
C ALA A 324 -41.00 -15.95 4.33
N GLY A 325 -40.01 -16.38 3.54
CA GLY A 325 -40.32 -16.81 2.17
C GLY A 325 -39.19 -17.46 1.38
N ASN A 326 -38.26 -18.21 1.98
CA ASN A 326 -37.54 -19.24 1.21
C ASN A 326 -36.82 -20.31 2.07
N LYS A 327 -37.56 -20.97 2.96
CA LYS A 327 -37.10 -22.22 3.62
C LYS A 327 -38.14 -23.34 3.45
N ARG A 328 -38.56 -23.62 2.22
CA ARG A 328 -39.27 -24.86 1.87
C ARG A 328 -38.90 -25.34 0.46
N SER A 329 -37.65 -25.72 0.26
CA SER A 329 -37.30 -26.77 -0.71
C SER A 329 -35.89 -27.26 -0.37
N LEU A 330 -35.82 -28.40 0.33
CA LEU A 330 -34.68 -29.33 0.50
C LEU A 330 -34.95 -30.19 1.75
N LYS A 331 -36.13 -30.80 1.80
CA LYS A 331 -36.38 -32.02 2.57
C LYS A 331 -36.85 -33.06 1.56
N GLU A 332 -35.90 -33.65 0.86
CA GLU A 332 -35.98 -34.99 0.27
C GLU A 332 -34.70 -35.22 -0.53
N ASN A 333 -33.76 -35.93 0.10
CA ASN A 333 -32.81 -36.89 -0.47
C ASN A 333 -31.53 -36.91 0.36
N GLY A 334 -31.33 -37.99 1.11
CA GLY A 334 -30.13 -38.19 1.91
C GLY A 334 -30.25 -39.17 3.07
N ALA A 335 -31.37 -39.86 3.25
CA ALA A 335 -31.42 -41.03 4.12
C ALA A 335 -30.84 -42.23 3.36
N LYS A 336 -29.51 -42.45 3.43
CA LYS A 336 -28.89 -43.78 3.25
C LYS A 336 -27.42 -43.80 3.67
N LYS A 337 -27.16 -44.64 4.68
CA LYS A 337 -25.92 -45.40 4.97
C LYS A 337 -24.70 -44.67 5.54
N SER A 338 -24.50 -44.87 6.86
CA SER A 338 -23.24 -45.43 7.38
C SER A 338 -23.44 -45.99 8.80
N LYS A 339 -23.80 -47.28 8.89
CA LYS A 339 -23.59 -48.14 10.07
C LYS A 339 -22.50 -49.16 9.69
N LYS A 340 -21.68 -49.55 10.68
CA LYS A 340 -20.51 -50.47 10.67
C LYS A 340 -19.17 -49.69 10.56
N GLN A 341 -18.13 -49.93 11.36
CA GLN A 341 -17.85 -51.02 12.30
C GLN A 341 -16.70 -50.56 13.24
N LYS A 342 -16.89 -50.72 14.56
CA LYS A 342 -15.79 -50.86 15.52
C LYS A 342 -15.46 -52.35 15.59
N VAL A 343 -14.26 -52.78 15.17
CA VAL A 343 -13.57 -53.99 15.69
C VAL A 343 -12.06 -53.83 15.51
N ASN A 344 -11.37 -53.65 16.64
CA ASN A 344 -10.12 -54.29 17.09
C ASN A 344 -9.02 -54.78 16.13
N LYS A 345 -7.79 -54.39 16.52
CA LYS A 345 -6.62 -55.21 16.96
C LYS A 345 -5.37 -55.29 16.06
N LYS A 346 -4.25 -55.08 16.78
CA LYS A 346 -2.88 -55.62 16.61
C LYS A 346 -2.03 -54.99 15.50
N ASN A 347 -0.77 -54.61 15.72
CA ASN A 347 0.23 -54.91 16.76
C ASN A 347 0.92 -53.64 17.24
#